data_AF-A0A5B8XC77-F1
#
_entry.id   AF-A0A5B8XC77-F1
#
_cell.length_a   1.000
_cell.length_b   1.000
_cell.length_c   1.000
_cell.angle_alpha   90.00
_cell.angle_beta   90.00
_cell.angle_gamma   90.00
#
_symmetry.space_group_name_H-M   'P 1'
#
loop_
_entity.id
_entity.type
_entity.pdbx_description
1 polymer ?
#
loop_
_entity_poly.entity_id
_entity_poly.type
_entity_poly.pdbx_seq_one_letter_code
_entity_poly.pdbx_strand_id
1 'polypeptide(L)'
;MKLKVKFISEIAENVYENGKLLQYATQFSSGFDLRAVSILQDGNEMPLSACDFELGAHKRCLVKTGISTSFDASFEMQIRPRSGLALKSGITIVNTPGTIDSDYRGEIGVILLNTSDVSFKITQGDRIAQAVICPVIKAEFEFTENLEDTERSSGGFGSSGTR
;
A
#
# COMPACT_ATOMS: atom_id res chain seq x y z
N MET A 1 -15.24 -1.01 13.68
CA MET A 1 -14.92 0.15 12.81
C MET A 1 -15.51 -0.10 11.42
N LYS A 2 -16.00 0.92 10.72
CA LYS A 2 -16.50 0.81 9.33
C LYS A 2 -15.60 1.62 8.41
N LEU A 3 -15.08 0.99 7.35
CA LEU A 3 -14.38 1.64 6.26
C LEU A 3 -15.39 2.03 5.19
N LYS A 4 -15.57 3.32 4.92
CA LYS A 4 -16.37 3.77 3.77
C LYS A 4 -15.46 3.80 2.54
N VAL A 5 -15.93 3.25 1.43
CA VAL A 5 -15.21 3.19 0.16
C VAL A 5 -16.06 3.85 -0.92
N LYS A 6 -15.43 4.67 -1.76
CA LYS A 6 -16.03 5.27 -2.95
C LYS A 6 -15.23 4.80 -4.17
N PHE A 7 -15.90 4.23 -5.16
CA PHE A 7 -15.31 4.00 -6.48
C PHE A 7 -15.24 5.32 -7.25
N ILE A 8 -14.12 5.56 -7.91
CA ILE A 8 -13.85 6.82 -8.62
C ILE A 8 -14.37 6.77 -10.07
N SER A 9 -14.57 5.56 -10.61
CA SER A 9 -15.10 5.33 -11.95
C SER A 9 -15.88 4.02 -12.00
N GLU A 10 -16.71 3.86 -13.04
CA GLU A 10 -17.40 2.60 -13.34
C GLU A 10 -16.42 1.46 -13.62
N ILE A 11 -15.27 1.77 -14.22
CA ILE A 11 -14.20 0.79 -14.46
C ILE A 11 -13.70 0.24 -13.12
N ALA A 12 -13.47 1.10 -12.13
CA ALA A 12 -13.05 0.67 -10.80
C ALA A 12 -14.15 -0.18 -10.13
N GLU A 13 -15.41 0.26 -10.18
CA GLU A 13 -16.53 -0.48 -9.62
C GLU A 13 -16.64 -1.90 -10.22
N ASN A 14 -16.46 -2.02 -11.54
CA ASN A 14 -16.43 -3.30 -12.24
C ASN A 14 -15.22 -4.17 -11.84
N VAL A 15 -14.02 -3.59 -11.73
CA VAL A 15 -12.80 -4.29 -11.26
C VAL A 15 -13.01 -4.93 -9.88
N TYR A 16 -13.81 -4.29 -9.02
CA TYR A 16 -14.13 -4.81 -7.70
C TYR A 16 -15.47 -5.55 -7.62
N GLU A 17 -16.10 -5.85 -8.77
CA GLU A 17 -17.40 -6.50 -8.88
C GLU A 17 -18.49 -5.87 -7.99
N ASN A 18 -18.63 -4.54 -8.08
CA ASN A 18 -19.52 -3.75 -7.22
C ASN A 18 -19.23 -3.93 -5.73
N GLY A 19 -17.94 -4.06 -5.38
CA GLY A 19 -17.45 -4.17 -4.01
C GLY A 19 -17.37 -5.60 -3.46
N LYS A 20 -17.83 -6.63 -4.18
CA LYS A 20 -17.76 -8.03 -3.72
C LYS A 20 -16.32 -8.49 -3.48
N LEU A 21 -15.36 -7.95 -4.23
CA LEU A 21 -13.95 -8.30 -4.10
C LEU A 21 -13.21 -7.51 -3.01
N LEU A 22 -13.84 -6.52 -2.37
CA LEU A 22 -13.29 -5.79 -1.22
C LEU A 22 -13.63 -6.51 0.08
N GLN A 23 -12.94 -7.62 0.33
CA GLN A 23 -13.14 -8.45 1.51
C GLN A 23 -11.83 -9.02 2.03
N TYR A 24 -11.83 -9.35 3.32
CA TYR A 24 -10.77 -10.14 3.93
C TYR A 24 -10.83 -11.55 3.37
N ALA A 25 -9.70 -12.05 2.87
CA ALA A 25 -9.64 -13.32 2.14
C ALA A 25 -10.05 -14.53 3.00
N THR A 26 -9.80 -14.47 4.31
CA THR A 26 -10.21 -15.46 5.30
C THR A 26 -10.65 -14.76 6.58
N GLN A 27 -11.32 -15.49 7.48
CA GLN A 27 -11.80 -14.97 8.77
C GLN A 27 -10.71 -14.25 9.59
N PHE A 28 -9.47 -14.73 9.52
CA PHE A 28 -8.34 -14.22 10.31
C PHE A 28 -7.33 -13.41 9.49
N SER A 29 -7.67 -13.08 8.24
CA SER A 29 -6.82 -12.21 7.42
C SER A 29 -6.72 -10.83 8.06
N SER A 30 -5.50 -10.35 8.29
CA SER A 30 -5.27 -8.99 8.84
C SER A 30 -5.54 -7.89 7.82
N GLY A 31 -5.49 -8.20 6.53
CA GLY A 31 -5.67 -7.25 5.45
C GLY A 31 -6.54 -7.76 4.32
N PHE A 32 -6.89 -6.84 3.43
CA PHE A 32 -7.66 -7.09 2.20
C PHE A 32 -6.85 -6.66 0.98
N ASP A 33 -7.07 -7.34 -0.14
CA ASP A 33 -6.30 -7.11 -1.37
C ASP A 33 -6.75 -5.83 -2.09
N LEU A 34 -5.80 -5.05 -2.60
CA LEU A 34 -6.00 -3.91 -3.50
C LEU A 34 -5.69 -4.32 -4.94
N ARG A 35 -6.43 -3.77 -5.90
CA ARG A 35 -6.41 -4.19 -7.29
C ARG A 35 -5.97 -3.07 -8.22
N ALA A 36 -5.31 -3.44 -9.32
CA ALA A 36 -4.87 -2.49 -10.34
C ALA A 36 -6.03 -2.03 -11.23
N VAL A 37 -6.19 -0.71 -11.41
CA VAL A 37 -7.21 -0.12 -12.29
C VAL A 37 -6.56 0.65 -13.44
N SER A 38 -5.59 1.51 -13.13
CA SER A 38 -4.86 2.33 -14.11
C SER A 38 -3.42 2.58 -13.63
N ILE A 39 -2.57 3.05 -14.53
CA ILE A 39 -1.18 3.43 -14.26
C ILE A 39 -1.06 4.93 -14.44
N LEU A 40 -0.48 5.62 -13.45
CA LEU A 40 -0.05 7.00 -13.61
C LEU A 40 1.45 7.03 -13.87
N GLN A 41 1.84 7.52 -15.05
CA GLN A 41 3.23 7.67 -15.45
C GLN A 41 3.43 9.02 -16.17
N ASP A 42 4.43 9.78 -15.74
CA ASP A 42 4.77 11.08 -16.33
C ASP A 42 3.58 12.06 -16.43
N GLY A 43 2.70 12.03 -15.43
CA GLY A 43 1.50 12.88 -15.36
C GLY A 43 0.32 12.40 -16.21
N ASN A 44 0.48 11.32 -16.98
CA ASN A 44 -0.57 10.74 -17.79
C ASN A 44 -1.12 9.47 -17.14
N GLU A 45 -2.44 9.37 -17.08
CA GLU A 45 -3.12 8.19 -16.59
C GLU A 45 -3.52 7.28 -17.76
N MET A 46 -3.07 6.03 -17.69
CA MET A 46 -3.36 4.99 -18.67
C MET A 46 -4.25 3.91 -18.05
N PRO A 47 -5.50 3.71 -18.53
CA PRO A 47 -6.36 2.67 -18.01
C PRO A 47 -5.87 1.28 -18.46
N LEU A 48 -5.84 0.33 -17.52
CA LEU A 48 -5.45 -1.06 -17.82
C LEU A 48 -6.53 -1.85 -18.57
N SER A 49 -7.74 -1.28 -18.75
CA SER A 49 -8.78 -1.86 -19.60
C SER A 49 -8.43 -1.84 -21.09
N ALA A 50 -7.50 -0.97 -21.51
CA ALA A 50 -7.08 -0.85 -22.90
C ALA A 50 -5.89 -1.76 -23.23
N CYS A 51 -4.93 -1.90 -22.31
CA CYS A 51 -3.76 -2.76 -22.47
C CYS A 51 -3.11 -3.08 -21.11
N ASP A 52 -2.40 -4.21 -21.05
CA ASP A 52 -1.52 -4.56 -19.95
C ASP A 52 -0.33 -3.58 -19.88
N PHE A 53 0.22 -3.37 -18.68
CA PHE A 53 1.42 -2.55 -18.49
C PHE A 53 2.63 -3.39 -18.11
N GLU A 54 3.74 -3.20 -18.81
CA GLU A 54 5.02 -3.86 -18.52
C GLU A 54 5.89 -2.98 -17.60
N LEU A 55 5.96 -3.35 -16.32
CA LEU A 55 6.88 -2.73 -15.37
C LEU A 55 8.28 -3.32 -15.56
N GLY A 56 9.15 -2.56 -16.25
CA GLY A 56 10.53 -2.98 -16.50
C GLY A 56 11.35 -3.28 -15.23
N ALA A 57 12.41 -4.06 -15.39
CA ALA A 57 13.38 -4.37 -14.34
C ALA A 57 13.92 -3.09 -13.68
N HIS A 58 13.99 -3.08 -12.34
CA HIS A 58 14.46 -1.95 -11.53
C HIS A 58 13.67 -0.64 -11.72
N LYS A 59 12.48 -0.70 -12.33
CA LYS A 59 11.59 0.45 -12.51
C LYS A 59 10.48 0.48 -11.46
N ARG A 60 9.89 1.66 -11.30
CA ARG A 60 8.73 1.91 -10.46
C ARG A 60 7.61 2.58 -11.24
N CYS A 61 6.37 2.34 -10.85
CA CYS A 61 5.20 3.04 -11.37
C CYS A 61 4.18 3.28 -10.26
N LEU A 62 3.31 4.27 -10.44
CA LEU A 62 2.16 4.45 -9.56
C LEU A 62 0.96 3.72 -10.17
N VAL A 63 0.48 2.69 -9.48
CA VAL A 63 -0.74 1.97 -9.84
C VAL A 63 -1.89 2.54 -9.03
N LYS A 64 -2.91 3.03 -9.73
CA LYS A 64 -4.15 3.53 -9.14
C LYS A 64 -5.10 2.38 -8.86
N THR A 65 -5.78 2.43 -7.72
CA THR A 65 -6.71 1.38 -7.30
C THR A 65 -8.16 1.72 -7.58
N GLY A 66 -8.49 2.91 -8.10
CA GLY A 66 -9.87 3.30 -8.38
C GLY A 66 -10.74 3.50 -7.14
N ILE A 67 -10.17 3.47 -5.93
CA ILE A 67 -10.89 3.60 -4.67
C ILE A 67 -10.38 4.79 -3.86
N SER A 68 -11.32 5.53 -3.27
CA SER A 68 -11.09 6.50 -2.20
C SER A 68 -11.77 6.02 -0.94
N THR A 69 -11.24 6.39 0.22
CA THR A 69 -11.76 5.89 1.50
C THR A 69 -11.99 7.00 2.53
N SER A 70 -12.78 6.67 3.54
CA SER A 70 -12.85 7.44 4.79
C SER A 70 -13.14 6.50 5.94
N PHE A 71 -12.52 6.72 7.09
CA PHE A 71 -12.65 5.89 8.28
C PHE A 71 -12.35 6.69 9.55
N ASP A 72 -12.45 6.03 10.69
CA ASP A 72 -12.29 6.65 12.01
C ASP A 72 -10.85 7.18 12.23
N ALA A 73 -10.73 8.35 12.86
CA ALA A 73 -9.46 9.05 13.05
C ALA A 73 -8.50 8.40 14.07
N SER A 74 -8.96 7.39 14.79
CA SER A 74 -8.14 6.56 15.69
C SER A 74 -7.35 5.47 14.95
N PHE A 75 -7.45 5.43 13.62
CA PHE A 75 -6.80 4.44 12.77
C PHE A 75 -6.06 5.10 11.60
N GLU A 76 -5.13 4.35 11.02
CA GLU A 76 -4.58 4.55 9.69
C GLU A 76 -4.82 3.29 8.84
N MET A 77 -4.67 3.42 7.53
CA MET A 77 -4.58 2.27 6.64
C MET A 77 -3.15 2.14 6.11
N GLN A 78 -2.55 0.98 6.32
CA GLN A 78 -1.20 0.64 5.86
C GLN A 78 -1.24 -0.22 4.60
N ILE A 79 -0.60 0.24 3.53
CA ILE A 79 -0.44 -0.47 2.27
C ILE A 79 0.87 -1.27 2.29
N ARG A 80 0.77 -2.59 2.12
CA ARG A 80 1.89 -3.52 2.22
C ARG A 80 2.03 -4.40 0.97
N PRO A 81 3.26 -4.84 0.63
CA PRO A 81 3.49 -5.83 -0.41
C PRO A 81 2.75 -7.13 -0.14
N ARG A 82 2.39 -7.84 -1.21
CA ARG A 82 1.89 -9.22 -1.13
C ARG A 82 3.08 -10.16 -1.18
N SER A 83 3.20 -11.06 -0.20
CA SER A 83 4.37 -11.95 -0.06
C SER A 83 4.64 -12.79 -1.32
N GLY A 84 3.59 -13.26 -1.99
CA GLY A 84 3.71 -14.02 -3.23
C GLY A 84 4.32 -13.20 -4.38
N LEU A 85 3.96 -11.93 -4.52
CA LEU A 85 4.51 -11.04 -5.54
C LEU A 85 5.97 -10.67 -5.23
N ALA A 86 6.27 -10.42 -3.96
CA ALA A 86 7.63 -10.11 -3.51
C ALA A 86 8.57 -11.30 -3.77
N LEU A 87 8.19 -12.52 -3.37
CA LEU A 87 9.04 -13.70 -3.49
C LEU A 87 9.19 -14.19 -4.94
N LYS A 88 8.10 -14.23 -5.71
CA LYS A 88 8.09 -14.87 -7.04
C LYS A 88 8.45 -13.93 -8.18
N SER A 89 8.22 -12.63 -8.01
CA SER A 89 8.32 -11.65 -9.09
C SER A 89 9.13 -10.41 -8.72
N GLY A 90 9.70 -10.35 -7.51
CA GLY A 90 10.46 -9.19 -7.05
C GLY A 90 9.62 -7.90 -6.96
N ILE A 91 8.30 -8.01 -6.81
CA ILE A 91 7.43 -6.83 -6.74
C ILE A 91 7.23 -6.42 -5.28
N THR A 92 7.63 -5.20 -4.98
CA THR A 92 7.46 -4.55 -3.68
C THR A 92 6.84 -3.17 -3.85
N ILE A 93 6.69 -2.45 -2.74
CA ILE A 93 6.15 -1.09 -2.69
C ILE A 93 7.25 -0.18 -2.13
N VAL A 94 7.58 0.90 -2.84
CA VAL A 94 8.72 1.79 -2.51
C VAL A 94 8.61 2.36 -1.10
N ASN A 95 7.42 2.81 -0.72
CA ASN A 95 7.16 3.48 0.56
C ASN A 95 6.52 2.54 1.58
N THR A 96 6.78 1.23 1.55
CA THR A 96 6.12 0.30 2.45
C THR A 96 6.59 0.41 3.91
N PRO A 97 5.68 0.30 4.91
CA PRO A 97 4.22 0.39 4.76
C PRO A 97 3.79 1.78 4.31
N GLY A 98 2.97 1.86 3.26
CA GLY A 98 2.44 3.13 2.78
C GLY A 98 1.31 3.59 3.68
N THR A 99 1.37 4.80 4.22
CA THR A 99 0.34 5.34 5.13
C THR A 99 -0.76 6.05 4.35
N ILE A 100 -2.00 5.70 4.63
CA ILE A 100 -3.19 6.44 4.23
C ILE A 100 -3.84 7.00 5.50
N ASP A 101 -3.85 8.32 5.61
CA ASP A 101 -4.48 9.04 6.72
C ASP A 101 -6.00 8.95 6.67
N SER A 102 -6.63 8.97 7.84
CA SER A 102 -8.09 8.87 8.00
C SER A 102 -8.88 10.01 7.32
N ASP A 103 -8.25 11.17 7.10
CA ASP A 103 -8.82 12.35 6.45
C ASP A 103 -8.45 12.46 4.97
N TYR A 104 -7.58 11.58 4.44
CA TYR A 104 -7.30 11.51 3.02
C TYR A 104 -8.55 11.06 2.25
N ARG A 105 -8.94 11.84 1.23
CA ARG A 105 -10.09 11.56 0.35
C ARG A 105 -9.69 11.35 -1.11
N GLY A 106 -8.41 11.48 -1.40
CA GLY A 106 -7.90 11.19 -2.74
C GLY A 106 -7.99 9.70 -3.07
N GLU A 107 -7.64 9.37 -4.30
CA GLU A 107 -7.52 8.00 -4.72
C GLU A 107 -6.33 7.32 -4.03
N ILE A 108 -6.51 6.08 -3.61
CA ILE A 108 -5.41 5.24 -3.12
C ILE A 108 -4.54 4.85 -4.32
N GLY A 109 -3.25 5.11 -4.19
CA GLY A 109 -2.24 4.73 -5.17
C GLY A 109 -1.16 3.85 -4.54
N VAL A 110 -0.64 2.90 -5.31
CA VAL A 110 0.39 1.96 -4.90
C VAL A 110 1.64 2.19 -5.75
N ILE A 111 2.74 2.60 -5.13
CA ILE A 111 4.01 2.83 -5.83
C ILE A 111 4.77 1.50 -5.91
N LEU A 112 4.48 0.71 -6.94
CA LEU A 112 5.17 -0.56 -7.15
C LEU A 112 6.60 -0.34 -7.60
N LEU A 113 7.50 -1.18 -7.11
CA LEU A 113 8.89 -1.30 -7.54
C LEU A 113 9.14 -2.75 -7.95
N ASN A 114 9.70 -2.93 -9.14
CA ASN A 114 10.23 -4.20 -9.58
C ASN A 114 11.72 -4.27 -9.22
N THR A 115 12.09 -5.14 -8.27
CA THR A 115 13.47 -5.36 -7.85
C THR A 115 14.15 -6.52 -8.59
N SER A 116 13.45 -7.16 -9.54
CA SER A 116 14.00 -8.25 -10.33
C SER A 116 14.66 -7.75 -11.62
N ASP A 117 15.38 -8.65 -12.30
CA ASP A 117 16.04 -8.40 -13.58
C ASP A 117 15.14 -8.66 -14.80
N VAL A 118 13.85 -8.96 -14.59
CA VAL A 118 12.88 -9.24 -15.65
C VAL A 118 11.71 -8.27 -15.57
N SER A 119 11.03 -7.98 -16.69
CA SER A 119 9.81 -7.17 -16.64
C SER A 119 8.68 -7.93 -15.92
N PHE A 120 7.79 -7.16 -15.31
CA PHE A 120 6.60 -7.67 -14.66
C PHE A 120 5.35 -7.08 -15.31
N LYS A 121 4.48 -7.95 -15.79
CA LYS A 121 3.22 -7.55 -16.41
C LYS A 121 2.15 -7.27 -15.36
N ILE A 122 1.51 -6.12 -15.46
CA ILE A 122 0.38 -5.70 -14.63
C ILE A 122 -0.87 -5.68 -15.52
N THR A 123 -1.86 -6.49 -15.15
CA THR A 123 -3.15 -6.57 -15.83
C THR A 123 -4.25 -5.94 -14.96
N GLN A 124 -5.32 -5.46 -15.60
CA GLN A 124 -6.47 -4.93 -14.89
C GLN A 124 -7.03 -5.95 -13.88
N GLY A 125 -7.29 -5.48 -12.65
CA GLY A 125 -7.84 -6.30 -11.58
C GLY A 125 -6.82 -7.15 -10.82
N ASP A 126 -5.55 -7.15 -11.24
CA ASP A 126 -4.49 -7.86 -10.52
C ASP A 126 -4.40 -7.37 -9.09
N ARG A 127 -4.23 -8.31 -8.16
CA ARG A 127 -4.04 -8.03 -6.75
C ARG A 127 -2.59 -7.62 -6.52
N ILE A 128 -2.34 -6.32 -6.40
CA ILE A 128 -0.99 -5.73 -6.40
C ILE A 128 -0.44 -5.46 -5.00
N ALA A 129 -1.32 -5.22 -4.03
CA ALA A 129 -0.97 -4.85 -2.66
C ALA A 129 -2.05 -5.36 -1.70
N GLN A 130 -1.79 -5.25 -0.41
CA GLN A 130 -2.80 -5.48 0.62
C GLN A 130 -2.85 -4.29 1.58
N ALA A 131 -4.04 -3.97 2.06
CA ALA A 131 -4.28 -2.92 3.03
C ALA A 131 -4.56 -3.54 4.41
N VAL A 132 -3.95 -3.00 5.45
CA VAL A 132 -4.18 -3.37 6.86
C VAL A 132 -4.63 -2.13 7.61
N ILE A 133 -5.70 -2.24 8.39
CA ILE A 133 -6.17 -1.16 9.27
C ILE A 133 -5.45 -1.27 10.61
N CYS A 134 -4.77 -0.20 11.02
CA CYS A 134 -3.99 -0.18 12.27
C CYS A 134 -4.46 0.97 13.17
N PRO A 135 -4.64 0.74 14.48
CA PRO A 135 -4.82 1.83 15.43
C PRO A 135 -3.61 2.76 15.44
N VAL A 136 -3.84 4.06 15.62
CA VAL A 136 -2.78 5.06 15.79
C VAL A 136 -2.90 5.75 17.13
N ILE A 137 -1.75 6.05 17.74
CA ILE A 137 -1.64 6.86 18.95
C ILE A 137 -0.99 8.18 18.56
N LYS A 138 -1.64 9.29 18.89
CA LYS A 138 -1.09 10.63 18.70
C LYS A 138 -0.36 11.04 19.97
N ALA A 139 0.96 11.22 19.89
CA ALA A 139 1.76 11.70 20.99
C ALA A 139 1.62 13.22 21.15
N GLU A 140 1.70 13.71 22.38
CA GLU A 140 2.00 15.10 22.68
C GLU A 140 3.53 15.24 22.80
N PHE A 141 4.09 16.28 22.18
CA PHE A 141 5.54 16.50 22.19
C PHE A 141 5.94 17.35 23.40
N GLU A 142 6.86 16.83 24.21
CA GLU A 142 7.51 17.54 25.33
C GLU A 142 9.00 17.74 25.01
N PHE A 143 9.50 18.97 25.15
CA PHE A 143 10.89 19.32 24.86
C PHE A 143 11.69 19.41 26.16
N THR A 144 12.79 18.67 26.28
CA THR A 144 13.65 18.58 27.47
C THR A 144 15.13 18.64 27.08
N GLU A 145 15.98 19.14 27.97
CA GLU A 145 17.44 19.12 27.81
C GLU A 145 18.05 17.74 28.17
N ASN A 146 17.31 16.87 28.86
CA ASN A 146 17.80 15.58 29.34
C ASN A 146 16.78 14.45 29.09
N LEU A 147 17.28 13.28 28.70
CA LEU A 147 16.52 12.01 28.64
C LEU A 147 17.06 11.05 29.71
N GLU A 148 16.22 10.16 30.23
CA GLU A 148 16.67 9.13 31.17
C GLU A 148 17.66 8.16 30.51
N ASP A 149 18.70 7.77 31.24
CA ASP A 149 19.67 6.77 30.78
C ASP A 149 19.00 5.39 30.65
N THR A 150 19.31 4.69 29.56
CA THR A 150 18.89 3.30 29.33
C THR A 150 20.08 2.44 28.96
N GLU A 151 20.01 1.12 29.19
CA GLU A 151 21.08 0.19 28.78
C GLU A 151 21.42 0.26 27.29
N ARG A 152 20.48 0.67 26.44
CA ARG A 152 20.68 0.83 25.00
C ARG A 152 21.29 2.19 24.63
N SER A 153 20.92 3.27 25.36
CA SER A 153 21.38 4.65 25.15
C SER A 153 21.60 5.00 23.66
N SER A 154 22.79 5.49 23.27
CA SER A 154 23.16 5.85 21.90
C SER A 154 23.42 4.66 20.95
N GLY A 155 23.18 3.41 21.38
CA GLY A 155 23.40 2.21 20.59
C GLY A 155 22.30 1.96 19.54
N GLY A 156 22.42 2.60 18.38
CA GLY A 156 21.64 2.31 17.17
C GLY A 156 22.42 1.52 16.11
N PHE A 157 21.75 1.06 15.05
CA PHE A 157 22.37 0.47 13.84
C PHE A 157 23.29 -0.75 14.06
N GLY A 158 22.76 -1.85 14.62
CA GLY A 158 23.48 -3.14 14.66
C GLY A 158 24.29 -3.43 15.94
N SER A 159 24.10 -2.62 17.00
CA SER A 159 24.76 -2.78 18.31
C SER A 159 24.46 -4.10 19.05
N SER A 160 23.48 -4.89 18.58
CA SER A 160 23.13 -6.21 19.15
C SER A 160 23.55 -7.41 18.30
N GLY A 161 24.17 -7.19 17.13
CA GLY A 161 24.37 -8.22 16.10
C GLY A 161 25.82 -8.43 15.69
N THR A 162 26.63 -9.03 16.56
CA THR A 162 27.90 -9.68 16.17
C THR A 162 27.92 -11.10 16.71
N ARG A 163 27.30 -12.03 15.98
CA ARG A 163 27.62 -13.46 16.03
C ARG A 163 27.52 -14.05 14.64
#